data_AF-A0A8J4EWB5-F1
#
_entry.id   AF-A0A8J4EWB5-F1
#
_cell.length_a   1.000
_cell.length_b   1.000
_cell.length_c   1.000
_cell.angle_alpha   90.00
_cell.angle_beta   90.00
_cell.angle_gamma   90.00
#
_symmetry.space_group_name_H-M   'P 1'
#
loop_
_entity.id
_entity.type
_entity.pdbx_description
1 polymer ?
#
loop_
_entity_poly.entity_id
_entity_poly.type
_entity_poly.pdbx_seq_one_letter_code
_entity_poly.pdbx_strand_id
1 'polypeptide(L)'
;MASLGKWQQISPKQLTRSTTHVPHRQASRCLRRPVLAAQAQQKQEQEQQEVQQRSGPTGLNVGKFRPTSPAGWAEMAAVLRQANVKVVAPQELPWLKERGAVLLDIRPGESYAEGHLPGAANASFYQPIQGWTPWQVARRAGYALFGISQGTEANPNFLAEVRELVADPGATPVVLYCNLGGSLEPTKNDKNGQQTRSMVAAHELVKDGFKNVCVLKGGYADWVAKDREIEVFD
;
A
#
# COMPACT_ATOMS: atom_id res chain seq x y z
N MET A 1 31.14 -65.02 -40.57
CA MET A 1 30.53 -64.96 -39.22
C MET A 1 31.55 -64.33 -38.29
N ALA A 2 31.17 -63.23 -37.63
CA ALA A 2 32.07 -62.27 -37.00
C ALA A 2 32.89 -62.86 -35.84
N SER A 3 34.21 -62.63 -35.87
CA SER A 3 35.17 -63.01 -34.84
C SER A 3 35.53 -61.81 -33.97
N LEU A 4 35.64 -62.10 -32.67
CA LEU A 4 36.18 -61.26 -31.60
C LEU A 4 37.56 -60.66 -31.93
N GLY A 5 37.81 -59.48 -31.35
CA GLY A 5 39.12 -59.07 -30.86
C GLY A 5 39.83 -57.95 -31.63
N LYS A 6 40.15 -56.85 -30.94
CA LYS A 6 41.50 -56.61 -30.42
C LYS A 6 41.61 -55.24 -29.75
N TRP A 7 42.20 -55.27 -28.57
CA TRP A 7 42.82 -54.14 -27.91
C TRP A 7 44.08 -53.73 -28.70
N GLN A 8 44.28 -52.44 -28.93
CA GLN A 8 45.54 -51.88 -29.39
C GLN A 8 46.00 -50.75 -28.47
N GLN A 9 47.13 -51.02 -27.82
CA GLN A 9 48.01 -50.04 -27.18
C GLN A 9 48.43 -48.96 -28.19
N ILE A 10 48.45 -47.70 -27.73
CA ILE A 10 49.18 -46.61 -28.38
C ILE A 10 50.09 -45.97 -27.34
N SER A 11 51.38 -45.94 -27.68
CA SER A 11 52.55 -45.55 -26.89
C SER A 11 52.63 -44.05 -26.57
N PRO A 12 53.44 -43.65 -25.57
CA PRO A 12 53.50 -42.27 -25.10
C PRO A 12 54.37 -41.40 -26.02
N LYS A 13 53.79 -40.35 -26.60
CA LYS A 13 54.57 -39.27 -27.23
C LYS A 13 54.90 -38.21 -26.19
N GLN A 14 56.19 -38.12 -25.90
CA GLN A 14 56.83 -36.99 -25.23
C GLN A 14 56.69 -35.72 -26.08
N LEU A 15 56.17 -34.63 -25.50
CA LEU A 15 56.45 -33.27 -25.97
C LEU A 15 56.49 -32.28 -24.78
N THR A 16 57.73 -32.02 -24.37
CA THR A 16 58.35 -30.74 -24.00
C THR A 16 57.52 -29.69 -23.23
N ARG A 17 58.03 -29.37 -22.03
CA ARG A 17 57.71 -28.20 -21.20
C ARG A 17 57.65 -26.90 -22.01
N SER A 18 56.52 -26.23 -21.98
CA SER A 18 56.42 -24.78 -22.18
C SER A 18 55.85 -24.17 -20.90
N THR A 19 56.68 -23.37 -20.24
CA THR A 19 56.34 -22.67 -19.00
C THR A 19 55.55 -21.42 -19.37
N THR A 20 54.22 -21.50 -19.36
CA THR A 20 53.37 -20.31 -19.36
C THR A 20 52.72 -20.15 -18.00
N HIS A 21 53.15 -19.11 -17.30
CA HIS A 21 52.65 -18.66 -16.02
C HIS A 21 51.13 -18.44 -16.09
N VAL A 22 50.36 -19.27 -15.38
CA VAL A 22 48.94 -19.02 -15.14
C VAL A 22 48.82 -17.97 -14.05
N PRO A 23 48.27 -16.77 -14.30
CA PRO A 23 47.92 -15.87 -13.23
C PRO A 23 46.77 -16.51 -12.44
N HIS A 24 46.97 -16.59 -11.12
CA HIS A 24 45.95 -16.98 -10.17
C HIS A 24 44.79 -15.98 -10.28
N ARG A 25 43.75 -16.28 -11.09
CA ARG A 25 42.46 -15.59 -10.97
C ARG A 25 41.89 -16.01 -9.63
N GLN A 26 42.11 -15.18 -8.61
CA GLN A 26 41.24 -15.15 -7.45
C GLN A 26 39.81 -15.07 -7.98
N ALA A 27 39.01 -16.10 -7.70
CA ALA A 27 37.58 -15.97 -7.83
C ALA A 27 37.17 -14.83 -6.89
N SER A 28 36.86 -13.67 -7.48
CA SER A 28 36.27 -12.55 -6.77
C SER A 28 34.94 -13.04 -6.20
N ARG A 29 34.98 -13.50 -4.94
CA ARG A 29 33.80 -13.85 -4.16
C ARG A 29 32.94 -12.60 -4.14
N CYS A 30 31.89 -12.60 -4.95
CA CYS A 30 31.05 -11.44 -5.17
C CYS A 30 30.53 -10.94 -3.82
N LEU A 31 31.06 -9.81 -3.36
CA LEU A 31 30.69 -9.12 -2.10
C LEU A 31 29.30 -8.46 -2.23
N ARG A 32 28.30 -9.19 -2.72
CA ARG A 32 26.91 -8.70 -2.85
C ARG A 32 26.02 -9.05 -1.65
N ARG A 33 26.52 -9.81 -0.67
CA ARG A 33 25.75 -10.25 0.52
C ARG A 33 25.52 -9.18 1.63
N PRO A 34 26.40 -8.19 1.89
CA PRO A 34 26.19 -7.29 3.03
C PRO A 34 25.11 -6.22 2.76
N VAL A 35 24.95 -5.79 1.51
CA VAL A 35 23.98 -4.75 1.15
C VAL A 35 22.53 -5.25 1.26
N LEU A 36 22.25 -6.46 0.77
CA LEU A 36 20.92 -7.08 0.87
C LEU A 36 20.51 -7.35 2.33
N ALA A 37 21.45 -7.77 3.17
CA ALA A 37 21.18 -7.99 4.60
C ALA A 37 20.90 -6.67 5.33
N ALA A 38 21.67 -5.61 5.03
CA ALA A 38 21.44 -4.28 5.61
C ALA A 38 20.12 -3.66 5.13
N GLN A 39 19.75 -3.83 3.87
CA GLN A 39 18.46 -3.38 3.33
C GLN A 39 17.28 -4.12 3.96
N ALA A 40 17.41 -5.43 4.18
CA ALA A 40 16.39 -6.21 4.88
C ALA A 40 16.23 -5.79 6.35
N GLN A 41 17.33 -5.51 7.05
CA GLN A 41 17.30 -5.01 8.42
C GLN A 41 16.69 -3.61 8.51
N GLN A 42 17.04 -2.70 7.59
CA GLN A 42 16.42 -1.37 7.52
C GLN A 42 14.92 -1.45 7.24
N LYS A 43 14.49 -2.36 6.36
CA LYS A 43 13.07 -2.61 6.10
C LYS A 43 12.36 -3.11 7.37
N GLN A 44 12.94 -4.07 8.08
CA GLN A 44 12.38 -4.59 9.34
C GLN A 44 12.34 -3.54 10.46
N GLU A 45 13.34 -2.68 10.57
CA GLU A 45 13.36 -1.59 11.55
C GLU A 45 12.35 -0.49 11.20
N GLN A 46 12.18 -0.18 9.91
CA GLN A 46 11.13 0.72 9.44
C GLN A 46 9.72 0.15 9.69
N GLU A 47 9.49 -1.12 9.37
CA GLU A 47 8.24 -1.82 9.67
C GLU A 47 7.95 -1.82 11.18
N GLN A 48 8.96 -2.06 12.03
CA GLN A 48 8.81 -2.03 13.48
C GLN A 48 8.52 -0.62 14.02
N GLN A 49 9.19 0.41 13.50
CA GLN A 49 8.93 1.81 13.87
C GLN A 49 7.54 2.27 13.41
N GLU A 50 7.08 1.84 12.25
CA GLU A 50 5.75 2.15 11.71
C GLU A 50 4.64 1.46 12.53
N VAL A 51 4.84 0.19 12.92
CA VAL A 51 3.97 -0.54 13.85
C VAL A 51 3.92 0.15 15.21
N GLN A 52 5.05 0.65 15.71
CA GLN A 52 5.12 1.37 16.99
C GLN A 52 4.46 2.76 16.91
N GLN A 53 4.54 3.43 15.75
CA GLN A 53 3.82 4.67 15.44
C GLN A 53 2.32 4.47 15.21
N ARG A 54 1.85 3.24 14.96
CA ARG A 54 0.44 2.85 14.92
C ARG A 54 0.00 2.20 16.23
N SER A 55 0.54 2.66 17.36
CA SER A 55 0.11 2.23 18.69
C SER A 55 -1.24 2.79 19.07
N GLY A 56 -1.99 2.02 19.87
CA GLY A 56 -3.28 2.41 20.45
C GLY A 56 -4.48 1.63 19.91
N PRO A 57 -5.66 1.81 20.53
CA PRO A 57 -6.88 1.03 20.25
C PRO A 57 -7.29 1.01 18.77
N THR A 58 -7.04 2.10 18.07
CA THR A 58 -7.51 2.32 16.69
C THR A 58 -6.47 1.99 15.63
N GLY A 59 -5.19 1.78 15.99
CA GLY A 59 -4.10 1.66 15.03
C GLY A 59 -3.84 2.93 14.21
N LEU A 60 -4.40 4.05 14.65
CA LEU A 60 -4.41 5.36 13.97
C LEU A 60 -4.16 6.45 15.01
N ASN A 61 -3.30 7.41 14.70
CA ASN A 61 -2.86 8.44 15.63
C ASN A 61 -3.14 9.85 15.11
N VAL A 62 -3.91 10.60 15.90
CA VAL A 62 -4.31 12.00 15.66
C VAL A 62 -4.06 12.78 16.94
N GLY A 63 -2.78 13.13 17.17
CA GLY A 63 -2.33 13.76 18.40
C GLY A 63 -2.79 12.97 19.63
N LYS A 64 -3.56 13.63 20.50
CA LYS A 64 -4.16 13.04 21.71
C LYS A 64 -5.63 12.61 21.54
N PHE A 65 -6.23 12.83 20.37
CA PHE A 65 -7.64 12.62 20.14
C PHE A 65 -7.91 11.28 19.44
N ARG A 66 -9.10 10.73 19.67
CA ARG A 66 -9.56 9.59 18.87
C ARG A 66 -9.81 10.06 17.43
N PRO A 67 -9.43 9.28 16.39
CA PRO A 67 -9.64 9.68 15.01
C PRO A 67 -11.10 10.01 14.67
N THR A 68 -12.05 9.31 15.26
CA THR A 68 -13.49 9.51 15.01
C THR A 68 -14.15 10.56 15.92
N SER A 69 -13.38 11.27 16.75
CA SER A 69 -13.91 12.31 17.63
C SER A 69 -13.98 13.66 16.90
N PRO A 70 -14.88 14.59 17.27
CA PRO A 70 -14.94 15.92 16.65
C PRO A 70 -13.62 16.69 16.72
N ALA A 71 -12.89 16.57 17.84
CA ALA A 71 -11.58 17.19 18.00
C ALA A 71 -10.51 16.54 17.12
N GLY A 72 -10.50 15.21 17.02
CA GLY A 72 -9.61 14.50 16.09
C GLY A 72 -9.92 14.84 14.64
N TRP A 73 -11.19 14.96 14.26
CA TRP A 73 -11.56 15.41 12.93
C TRP A 73 -11.11 16.85 12.66
N ALA A 74 -11.26 17.76 13.62
CA ALA A 74 -10.78 19.14 13.47
C ALA A 74 -9.27 19.21 13.22
N GLU A 75 -8.48 18.41 13.95
CA GLU A 75 -7.03 18.31 13.77
C GLU A 75 -6.67 17.76 12.38
N MET A 76 -7.27 16.64 11.97
CA MET A 76 -7.07 16.07 10.64
C MET A 76 -7.46 17.06 9.53
N ALA A 77 -8.62 17.71 9.65
CA ALA A 77 -9.09 18.66 8.65
C ALA A 77 -8.17 19.89 8.54
N ALA A 78 -7.53 20.31 9.64
CA ALA A 78 -6.52 21.37 9.61
C ALA A 78 -5.27 20.92 8.83
N VAL A 79 -4.75 19.71 9.11
CA VAL A 79 -3.61 19.13 8.40
C VAL A 79 -3.91 18.97 6.91
N LEU A 80 -5.09 18.45 6.55
CA LEU A 80 -5.51 18.27 5.16
C LEU A 80 -5.61 19.60 4.40
N ARG A 81 -6.13 20.66 5.04
CA ARG A 81 -6.16 22.01 4.46
C ARG A 81 -4.76 22.59 4.29
N GLN A 82 -3.89 22.44 5.28
CA GLN A 82 -2.50 22.90 5.21
C GLN A 82 -1.72 22.20 4.09
N ALA A 83 -1.96 20.90 3.90
CA ALA A 83 -1.37 20.12 2.81
C ALA A 83 -2.08 20.32 1.46
N ASN A 84 -3.09 21.19 1.39
CA ASN A 84 -3.86 21.47 0.18
C ASN A 84 -4.47 20.21 -0.47
N VAL A 85 -4.97 19.28 0.34
CA VAL A 85 -5.69 18.10 -0.16
C VAL A 85 -6.97 18.54 -0.85
N LYS A 86 -7.12 18.12 -2.11
CA LYS A 86 -8.26 18.53 -2.94
C LYS A 86 -9.36 17.49 -2.90
N VAL A 87 -10.60 17.95 -2.83
CA VAL A 87 -11.77 17.11 -3.07
C VAL A 87 -12.15 17.30 -4.52
N VAL A 88 -11.93 16.28 -5.36
CA VAL A 88 -12.07 16.37 -6.81
C VAL A 88 -13.39 15.75 -7.25
N ALA A 89 -14.04 16.38 -8.22
CA ALA A 89 -15.25 15.87 -8.84
C ALA A 89 -14.92 14.72 -9.82
N PRO A 90 -15.86 13.78 -10.07
CA PRO A 90 -15.67 12.72 -11.07
C PRO A 90 -15.23 13.21 -12.46
N GLN A 91 -15.66 14.41 -12.86
CA GLN A 91 -15.33 15.04 -14.15
C GLN A 91 -13.86 15.44 -14.26
N GLU A 92 -13.14 15.60 -13.14
CA GLU A 92 -11.72 15.96 -13.11
C GLU A 92 -10.81 14.73 -13.24
N LEU A 93 -11.34 13.51 -13.06
CA LEU A 93 -10.54 12.28 -13.11
C LEU A 93 -9.81 12.05 -14.43
N PRO A 94 -10.40 12.27 -15.63
CA PRO A 94 -9.68 12.07 -16.89
C PRO A 94 -8.41 12.92 -16.97
N TRP A 95 -8.50 14.20 -16.58
CA TRP A 95 -7.35 15.11 -16.56
C TRP A 95 -6.29 14.71 -15.53
N LEU A 96 -6.69 14.22 -14.35
CA LEU A 96 -5.74 13.70 -13.36
C LEU A 96 -5.04 12.45 -13.89
N LYS A 97 -5.77 11.54 -14.56
CA LYS A 97 -5.20 10.34 -15.19
C LYS A 97 -4.18 10.69 -16.27
N GLU A 98 -4.47 11.68 -17.12
CA GLU A 98 -3.51 12.20 -18.13
C GLU A 98 -2.20 12.71 -17.49
N ARG A 99 -2.27 13.21 -16.25
CA ARG A 99 -1.11 13.64 -15.46
C ARG A 99 -0.42 12.49 -14.71
N GLY A 100 -0.80 11.25 -14.98
CA GLY A 100 -0.25 10.05 -14.32
C GLY A 100 -0.76 9.83 -12.90
N ALA A 101 -1.96 10.32 -12.57
CA ALA A 101 -2.54 10.09 -11.25
C ALA A 101 -2.84 8.60 -11.01
N VAL A 102 -2.51 8.13 -9.81
CA VAL A 102 -2.92 6.80 -9.33
C VAL A 102 -4.30 6.94 -8.69
N LEU A 103 -5.30 6.26 -9.27
CA LEU A 103 -6.63 6.15 -8.70
C LEU A 103 -6.65 4.97 -7.73
N LEU A 104 -7.00 5.22 -6.47
CA LEU A 104 -6.85 4.26 -5.38
C LEU A 104 -8.18 4.00 -4.67
N ASP A 105 -8.69 2.78 -4.81
CA ASP A 105 -9.79 2.25 -4.03
C ASP A 105 -9.28 1.79 -2.67
N ILE A 106 -9.80 2.39 -1.60
CA ILE A 106 -9.43 2.02 -0.23
C ILE A 106 -10.47 1.16 0.49
N ARG A 107 -11.47 0.67 -0.23
CA ARG A 107 -12.46 -0.30 0.28
C ARG A 107 -11.81 -1.69 0.42
N PRO A 108 -12.43 -2.60 1.20
CA PRO A 108 -11.98 -3.98 1.29
C PRO A 108 -11.86 -4.63 -0.09
N GLY A 109 -10.89 -5.52 -0.26
CA GLY A 109 -10.63 -6.21 -1.52
C GLY A 109 -11.85 -6.92 -2.10
N GLU A 110 -12.73 -7.47 -1.26
CA GLU A 110 -14.01 -8.07 -1.69
C GLU A 110 -14.91 -7.04 -2.41
N SER A 111 -15.12 -5.87 -1.80
CA SER A 111 -15.93 -4.80 -2.41
C SER A 111 -15.30 -4.19 -3.66
N TYR A 112 -13.97 -4.22 -3.76
CA TYR A 112 -13.26 -3.82 -4.96
C TYR A 112 -13.47 -4.87 -6.06
N ALA A 113 -13.39 -6.17 -5.74
CA ALA A 113 -13.59 -7.24 -6.70
C ALA A 113 -15.01 -7.31 -7.28
N GLU A 114 -16.02 -7.02 -6.44
CA GLU A 114 -17.42 -6.93 -6.86
C GLU A 114 -17.72 -5.75 -7.79
N GLY A 115 -16.83 -4.76 -7.85
CA GLY A 115 -16.99 -3.59 -8.70
C GLY A 115 -16.16 -2.41 -8.21
N HIS A 116 -15.39 -1.79 -9.10
CA HIS A 116 -14.53 -0.65 -8.81
C HIS A 116 -14.48 0.36 -9.97
N LEU A 117 -13.90 1.53 -9.74
CA LEU A 117 -13.77 2.54 -10.79
C LEU A 117 -12.74 2.09 -11.84
N PRO A 118 -12.96 2.36 -13.13
CA PRO A 118 -12.05 1.90 -14.18
C PRO A 118 -10.61 2.38 -13.99
N GLY A 119 -9.66 1.44 -14.04
CA GLY A 119 -8.23 1.69 -13.85
C GLY A 119 -7.84 2.08 -12.41
N ALA A 120 -8.70 1.81 -11.42
CA ALA A 120 -8.33 1.96 -10.01
C ALA A 120 -7.50 0.77 -9.52
N ALA A 121 -6.46 1.02 -8.73
CA ALA A 121 -5.79 0.00 -7.94
C ALA A 121 -6.43 -0.10 -6.54
N ASN A 122 -6.24 -1.21 -5.83
CA ASN A 122 -6.74 -1.39 -4.46
C ASN A 122 -5.61 -1.39 -3.43
N ALA A 123 -5.81 -0.63 -2.34
CA ALA A 123 -5.07 -0.76 -1.09
C ALA A 123 -6.04 -0.54 0.06
N SER A 124 -6.44 -1.63 0.73
CA SER A 124 -7.52 -1.60 1.72
C SER A 124 -7.10 -0.79 2.95
N PHE A 125 -7.81 0.29 3.28
CA PHE A 125 -7.47 1.10 4.47
C PHE A 125 -7.89 0.43 5.79
N TYR A 126 -8.99 -0.32 5.74
CA TYR A 126 -9.43 -1.19 6.82
C TYR A 126 -9.51 -2.62 6.31
N GLN A 127 -9.16 -3.57 7.16
CA GLN A 127 -9.26 -5.00 6.89
C GLN A 127 -10.14 -5.69 7.95
N PRO A 128 -10.67 -6.90 7.66
CA PRO A 128 -11.23 -7.74 8.70
C PRO A 128 -10.21 -7.96 9.80
N ILE A 129 -10.64 -8.00 11.06
CA ILE A 129 -9.70 -8.16 12.18
C ILE A 129 -8.92 -9.47 12.00
N GLN A 130 -7.59 -9.44 12.00
CA GLN A 130 -6.74 -10.62 11.76
C GLN A 130 -6.14 -11.14 13.06
N GLY A 131 -6.43 -12.39 13.44
CA GLY A 131 -5.89 -13.00 14.65
C GLY A 131 -6.70 -12.76 15.93
N TRP A 132 -6.11 -13.12 17.07
CA TRP A 132 -6.81 -13.41 18.33
C TRP A 132 -6.14 -12.82 19.58
N THR A 133 -5.45 -11.68 19.45
CA THR A 133 -4.92 -10.98 20.63
C THR A 133 -6.06 -10.52 21.56
N PRO A 134 -5.80 -10.27 22.86
CA PRO A 134 -6.84 -9.79 23.78
C PRO A 134 -7.57 -8.53 23.28
N TRP A 135 -6.83 -7.63 22.64
CA TRP A 135 -7.40 -6.44 22.01
C TRP A 135 -8.36 -6.79 20.87
N GLN A 136 -7.99 -7.73 20.00
CA GLN A 136 -8.80 -8.15 18.86
C GLN A 136 -10.03 -8.94 19.27
N VAL A 137 -9.95 -9.72 20.36
CA VAL A 137 -11.10 -10.38 20.99
C VAL A 137 -12.06 -9.33 21.55
N ALA A 138 -11.56 -8.36 22.31
CA ALA A 138 -12.37 -7.26 22.83
C ALA A 138 -13.04 -6.46 21.70
N ARG A 139 -12.30 -6.19 20.63
CA ARG A 139 -12.81 -5.49 19.44
C ARG A 139 -13.93 -6.27 18.75
N ARG A 140 -13.78 -7.58 18.56
CA ARG A 140 -14.83 -8.47 18.04
C ARG A 140 -16.08 -8.46 18.91
N ALA A 141 -15.92 -8.61 20.22
CA ALA A 141 -17.03 -8.56 21.16
C ALA A 141 -17.76 -7.20 21.08
N GLY A 142 -17.01 -6.11 20.96
CA GLY A 142 -17.56 -4.78 20.75
C GLY A 142 -18.38 -4.66 19.46
N TYR A 143 -17.88 -5.17 18.32
CA TYR A 143 -18.66 -5.20 17.07
C TYR A 143 -19.91 -6.08 17.19
N ALA A 144 -19.80 -7.26 17.82
CA ALA A 144 -20.91 -8.19 18.01
C ALA A 144 -22.04 -7.57 18.86
N LEU A 145 -21.72 -6.72 19.84
CA LEU A 145 -22.71 -5.98 20.62
C LEU A 145 -23.62 -5.09 19.76
N PHE A 146 -23.11 -4.62 18.62
CA PHE A 146 -23.86 -3.82 17.64
C PHE A 146 -24.35 -4.65 16.44
N GLY A 147 -24.37 -5.98 16.54
CA GLY A 147 -24.85 -6.89 15.50
C GLY A 147 -23.91 -7.03 14.30
N ILE A 148 -22.65 -6.57 14.40
CA ILE A 148 -21.67 -6.66 13.33
C ILE A 148 -20.82 -7.91 13.55
N SER A 149 -21.03 -8.94 12.74
CA SER A 149 -20.31 -10.22 12.83
C SER A 149 -18.88 -10.15 12.27
N GLN A 150 -18.67 -9.34 11.24
CA GLN A 150 -17.37 -9.13 10.59
C GLN A 150 -16.84 -7.73 10.91
N GLY A 151 -16.28 -7.58 12.10
CA GLY A 151 -15.63 -6.34 12.53
C GLY A 151 -14.34 -6.05 11.74
N THR A 152 -13.95 -4.78 11.68
CA THR A 152 -12.75 -4.34 10.94
C THR A 152 -11.72 -3.66 11.86
N GLU A 153 -10.45 -3.70 11.46
CA GLU A 153 -9.35 -2.93 12.04
C GLU A 153 -8.57 -2.18 10.96
N ALA A 154 -7.77 -1.19 11.36
CA ALA A 154 -6.92 -0.46 10.41
C ALA A 154 -5.90 -1.43 9.81
N ASN A 155 -5.68 -1.36 8.50
CA ASN A 155 -4.68 -2.18 7.84
C ASN A 155 -3.27 -1.64 8.17
N PRO A 156 -2.42 -2.37 8.91
CA PRO A 156 -1.07 -1.92 9.24
C PRO A 156 -0.20 -1.75 7.99
N ASN A 157 -0.45 -2.51 6.92
CA ASN A 157 0.34 -2.50 5.68
C ASN A 157 -0.13 -1.44 4.68
N PHE A 158 -1.19 -0.67 5.00
CA PHE A 158 -1.80 0.27 4.06
C PHE A 158 -0.80 1.22 3.40
N LEU A 159 0.09 1.86 4.16
CA LEU A 159 1.05 2.82 3.57
C LEU A 159 2.09 2.11 2.69
N ALA A 160 2.55 0.93 3.09
CA ALA A 160 3.45 0.10 2.29
C ALA A 160 2.81 -0.30 0.96
N GLU A 161 1.56 -0.78 0.98
CA GLU A 161 0.78 -1.11 -0.24
C GLU A 161 0.64 0.11 -1.15
N VAL A 162 0.34 1.29 -0.61
CA VAL A 162 0.24 2.52 -1.41
C VAL A 162 1.59 2.91 -2.03
N ARG A 163 2.71 2.74 -1.30
CA ARG A 163 4.06 3.01 -1.82
C ARG A 163 4.49 2.05 -2.93
N GLU A 164 3.97 0.83 -2.95
CA GLU A 164 4.19 -0.10 -4.07
C GLU A 164 3.43 0.34 -5.33
N LEU A 165 2.28 1.01 -5.16
CA LEU A 165 1.45 1.50 -6.25
C LEU A 165 1.87 2.88 -6.78
N VAL A 166 2.51 3.70 -5.95
CA VAL A 166 2.84 5.09 -6.26
C VAL A 166 4.35 5.29 -6.37
N ALA A 167 4.83 5.51 -7.59
CA ALA A 167 6.25 5.58 -7.91
C ALA A 167 7.01 6.72 -7.19
N ASP A 168 6.42 7.92 -7.12
CA ASP A 168 6.99 9.08 -6.42
C ASP A 168 5.93 9.78 -5.55
N PRO A 169 5.88 9.52 -4.23
CA PRO A 169 4.96 10.19 -3.31
C PRO A 169 5.03 11.72 -3.32
N GLY A 170 6.16 12.31 -3.74
CA GLY A 170 6.36 13.74 -3.84
C GLY A 170 5.76 14.38 -5.09
N ALA A 171 5.64 13.63 -6.19
CA ALA A 171 5.24 14.16 -7.49
C ALA A 171 3.94 13.55 -8.03
N THR A 172 3.75 12.24 -7.88
CA THR A 172 2.61 11.50 -8.45
C THR A 172 1.31 11.90 -7.74
N PRO A 173 0.29 12.39 -8.48
CA PRO A 173 -1.01 12.63 -7.88
C PRO A 173 -1.66 11.31 -7.43
N VAL A 174 -2.22 11.28 -6.22
CA VAL A 174 -2.96 10.12 -5.70
C VAL A 174 -4.39 10.54 -5.47
N VAL A 175 -5.35 9.85 -6.10
CA VAL A 175 -6.78 10.11 -5.93
C VAL A 175 -7.40 8.96 -5.15
N LEU A 176 -7.74 9.21 -3.89
CA LEU A 176 -8.33 8.23 -2.99
C LEU A 176 -9.85 8.24 -3.09
N TYR A 177 -10.48 7.07 -3.01
CA TYR A 177 -11.92 7.01 -2.78
C TYR A 177 -12.31 5.85 -1.86
N CYS A 178 -13.35 6.10 -1.07
CA CYS A 178 -14.04 5.07 -0.30
C CYS A 178 -15.50 4.99 -0.78
N ASN A 179 -16.37 4.35 -0.01
CA ASN A 179 -17.78 4.22 -0.40
C ASN A 179 -18.51 5.56 -0.54
N LEU A 180 -18.23 6.56 0.31
CA LEU A 180 -19.02 7.79 0.40
C LEU A 180 -18.33 9.04 -0.17
N GLY A 181 -17.01 8.99 -0.41
CA GLY A 181 -16.22 10.19 -0.61
C GLY A 181 -16.17 11.06 0.65
N GLY A 182 -15.63 12.28 0.60
CA GLY A 182 -15.57 13.17 1.75
C GLY A 182 -15.54 14.63 1.33
N SER A 183 -15.56 15.55 2.29
CA SER A 183 -15.49 16.98 2.02
C SER A 183 -14.76 17.75 3.12
N LEU A 184 -13.99 18.78 2.74
CA LEU A 184 -13.45 19.80 3.66
C LEU A 184 -14.32 21.07 3.70
N GLU A 185 -15.39 21.12 2.91
CA GLU A 185 -16.36 22.21 2.91
C GLU A 185 -17.27 22.09 4.14
N PRO A 186 -17.54 23.18 4.87
CA PRO A 186 -18.47 23.17 6.00
C PRO A 186 -19.85 22.62 5.60
N THR A 187 -20.39 21.75 6.44
CA THR A 187 -21.78 21.26 6.32
C THR A 187 -22.65 21.91 7.40
N LYS A 188 -23.96 21.68 7.33
CA LYS A 188 -24.90 22.12 8.37
C LYS A 188 -24.53 21.56 9.76
N ASN A 189 -23.95 20.36 9.81
CA ASN A 189 -23.70 19.63 11.06
C ASN A 189 -22.23 19.70 11.51
N ASP A 190 -21.31 20.06 10.63
CA ASP A 190 -19.88 20.12 10.94
C ASP A 190 -19.16 21.19 10.12
N LYS A 191 -18.55 22.15 10.82
CA LYS A 191 -17.78 23.25 10.24
C LYS A 191 -16.50 22.80 9.52
N ASN A 192 -15.99 21.62 9.86
CA ASN A 192 -14.77 21.06 9.26
C ASN A 192 -15.06 20.23 8.01
N GLY A 193 -16.33 20.00 7.69
CA GLY A 193 -16.78 19.18 6.59
C GLY A 193 -17.07 17.74 6.98
N GLN A 194 -17.13 16.86 5.99
CA GLN A 194 -17.54 15.47 6.16
C GLN A 194 -16.33 14.57 6.27
N GLN A 195 -16.10 14.03 7.47
CA GLN A 195 -15.11 12.99 7.70
C GLN A 195 -15.60 11.65 7.14
N THR A 196 -14.76 10.99 6.34
CA THR A 196 -14.97 9.62 5.89
C THR A 196 -13.66 8.85 5.85
N ARG A 197 -13.71 7.55 5.52
CA ARG A 197 -12.52 6.69 5.44
C ARG A 197 -11.46 7.25 4.50
N SER A 198 -11.86 7.83 3.35
CA SER A 198 -10.92 8.43 2.40
C SER A 198 -10.28 9.72 2.92
N MET A 199 -10.96 10.48 3.77
CA MET A 199 -10.36 11.66 4.43
C MET A 199 -9.32 11.25 5.49
N VAL A 200 -9.61 10.19 6.25
CA VAL A 200 -8.66 9.66 7.25
C VAL A 200 -7.46 9.03 6.55
N ALA A 201 -7.66 8.28 5.46
CA ALA A 201 -6.58 7.74 4.64
C ALA A 201 -5.73 8.86 4.02
N ALA A 202 -6.36 9.91 3.48
CA ALA A 202 -5.64 11.07 2.95
C ALA A 202 -4.74 11.72 3.99
N HIS A 203 -5.20 11.81 5.24
CA HIS A 203 -4.41 12.34 6.34
C HIS A 203 -3.18 11.47 6.65
N GLU A 204 -3.34 10.14 6.62
CA GLU A 204 -2.21 9.22 6.79
C GLU A 204 -1.19 9.34 5.64
N LEU A 205 -1.64 9.46 4.39
CA LEU A 205 -0.75 9.72 3.25
C LEU A 205 0.00 11.05 3.39
N VAL A 206 -0.69 12.12 3.79
CA VAL A 206 -0.05 13.43 4.02
C VAL A 206 1.02 13.34 5.11
N LYS A 207 0.73 12.65 6.21
CA LYS A 207 1.70 12.42 7.30
C LYS A 207 2.90 11.58 6.85
N ASP A 208 2.66 10.61 5.97
CA ASP A 208 3.70 9.76 5.37
C ASP A 208 4.53 10.49 4.28
N GLY A 209 4.15 11.72 3.93
CA GLY A 209 4.93 12.62 3.09
C GLY A 209 4.40 12.82 1.68
N PHE A 210 3.25 12.21 1.32
CA PHE A 210 2.62 12.42 0.02
C PHE A 210 2.21 13.89 -0.16
N LYS A 211 2.56 14.49 -1.30
CA LYS A 211 2.36 15.94 -1.54
C LYS A 211 1.16 16.28 -2.40
N ASN A 212 0.69 15.33 -3.21
CA ASN A 212 -0.37 15.57 -4.20
C ASN A 212 -1.54 14.62 -3.99
N VAL A 213 -2.16 14.73 -2.81
CA VAL A 213 -3.29 13.87 -2.40
C VAL A 213 -4.61 14.53 -2.75
N CYS A 214 -5.49 13.77 -3.39
CA CYS A 214 -6.85 14.13 -3.73
C CYS A 214 -7.82 13.09 -3.18
N VAL A 215 -9.06 13.50 -2.90
CA VAL A 215 -10.16 12.62 -2.51
C VAL A 215 -11.29 12.78 -3.52
N LEU A 216 -11.79 11.67 -4.06
CA LEU A 216 -12.93 11.70 -4.97
C LEU A 216 -14.22 12.06 -4.20
N LYS A 217 -14.90 13.11 -4.65
CA LYS A 217 -16.21 13.52 -4.15
C LYS A 217 -17.26 12.44 -4.41
N GLY A 218 -18.09 12.12 -3.42
CA GLY A 218 -19.16 11.12 -3.53
C GLY A 218 -18.71 9.65 -3.50
N GLY A 219 -17.43 9.38 -3.79
CA GLY A 219 -16.86 8.04 -3.73
C GLY A 219 -17.54 7.03 -4.66
N TYR A 220 -17.45 5.75 -4.32
CA TYR A 220 -18.02 4.67 -5.12
C TYR A 220 -19.55 4.72 -5.19
N ALA A 221 -20.24 5.07 -4.08
CA ALA A 221 -21.69 5.04 -4.04
C ALA A 221 -22.32 6.09 -4.97
N ASP A 222 -21.80 7.33 -4.99
CA ASP A 222 -22.28 8.35 -5.93
C ASP A 222 -21.90 8.00 -7.38
N TRP A 223 -20.73 7.38 -7.59
CA TRP A 223 -20.31 6.93 -8.91
C TRP A 223 -21.31 5.95 -9.54
N VAL A 224 -21.67 4.90 -8.79
CA VAL A 224 -22.66 3.90 -9.23
C VAL A 224 -24.07 4.48 -9.31
N ALA A 225 -24.48 5.33 -8.35
CA ALA A 225 -25.78 5.98 -8.38
C ALA A 225 -25.98 6.95 -9.56
N LYS A 226 -24.89 7.31 -10.25
CA LYS A 226 -24.88 8.11 -11.49
C LYS A 226 -24.70 7.26 -12.75
N ASP A 227 -24.88 5.94 -12.64
CA ASP A 227 -24.78 4.97 -13.73
C ASP A 227 -23.46 5.07 -14.50
N ARG A 228 -22.37 5.38 -13.80
CA ARG A 228 -21.03 5.42 -14.38
C ARG A 228 -20.43 4.02 -14.44
N GLU A 229 -19.63 3.79 -15.47
CA GLU A 229 -18.95 2.51 -15.73
C GLU A 229 -18.10 2.04 -14.54
N ILE A 230 -18.15 0.74 -14.26
CA ILE A 230 -17.32 0.06 -13.26
C ILE A 230 -16.60 -1.13 -13.90
N GLU A 231 -15.43 -1.47 -13.37
CA GLU A 231 -14.71 -2.70 -13.67
C GLU A 231 -15.04 -3.75 -12.59
N VAL A 232 -15.16 -5.01 -13.00
CA VAL A 232 -15.34 -6.17 -12.13
C VAL A 232 -14.27 -7.20 -12.50
N PHE A 233 -13.84 -8.04 -11.55
CA PHE A 233 -13.01 -9.18 -11.92
C PHE A 233 -13.90 -10.31 -12.46
N ASP A 234 -13.46 -10.88 -13.59
CA ASP A 234 -14.06 -12.07 -14.19
C ASP A 234 -13.78 -13.35 -13.38
#